data_AF-A0A3D2NHI7-F1
#
_entry.id   AF-A0A3D2NHI7-F1
#
_cell.length_a   1.000
_cell.length_b   1.000
_cell.length_c   1.000
_cell.angle_alpha   90.00
_cell.angle_beta   90.00
_cell.angle_gamma   90.00
#
_symmetry.space_group_name_H-M   'P 1'
#
loop_
_entity.id
_entity.type
_entity.pdbx_description
1 polymer ?
#
loop_
_entity_poly.entity_id
_entity_poly.type
_entity_poly.pdbx_seq_one_letter_code
_entity_poly.pdbx_strand_id
1 'polypeptide(L)'
;MAKFGNPSAGKGKKGPTKGSGGKNKRSLEGRGPTPKAEDRAWHPAGKRKAAQERYIAAGGKPQQRSSQNRAPKSKAGDDTETVTGRNSVLEALRAKIPATAFYIAQRVEMDDRVKEMLSITTNRGIPVLEVTRQELDRMAGFDGVHQGVALKVPPYEYAHPQDLLEEVIDRGQLPLFVALDGVTDPRNLGAIIRSTAAFGGQAIIVPQRRSAGVNSAAWKTSAGAAARVPVAIAPNLTTTLKEFKKQGVFILGLDGGGDVS
;
A
#
# COMPACT_ATOMS: atom_id res chain seq x y z
N MET A 1 50.75 75.88 16.08
CA MET A 1 49.94 76.66 15.13
C MET A 1 49.84 75.88 13.82
N ALA A 2 48.61 75.54 13.43
CA ALA A 2 48.02 75.47 12.07
C ALA A 2 48.86 74.93 10.89
N LYS A 3 48.34 74.22 9.87
CA LYS A 3 47.06 73.59 9.52
C LYS A 3 47.35 72.84 8.20
N PHE A 4 46.77 71.64 8.06
CA PHE A 4 46.18 70.97 6.89
C PHE A 4 46.55 71.35 5.44
N GLY A 5 46.86 70.31 4.65
CA GLY A 5 46.63 70.23 3.20
C GLY A 5 46.59 68.76 2.74
N ASN A 6 45.39 68.25 2.45
CA ASN A 6 45.07 67.03 1.67
C ASN A 6 44.18 67.53 0.50
N PRO A 7 43.92 66.83 -0.64
CA PRO A 7 44.33 65.48 -1.08
C PRO A 7 44.71 65.38 -2.59
N SER A 8 45.33 64.26 -3.04
CA SER A 8 44.99 63.67 -4.37
C SER A 8 45.65 62.31 -4.62
N ALA A 9 44.78 61.32 -4.75
CA ALA A 9 44.83 60.07 -5.52
C ALA A 9 46.12 59.68 -6.29
N GLY A 10 46.71 58.54 -5.90
CA GLY A 10 47.60 57.72 -6.72
C GLY A 10 47.06 56.28 -6.83
N LYS A 11 46.54 55.91 -8.00
CA LYS A 11 46.03 54.57 -8.33
C LYS A 11 47.16 53.52 -8.37
N GLY A 12 47.18 52.58 -7.42
CA GLY A 12 47.95 51.35 -7.53
C GLY A 12 47.19 50.29 -8.34
N LYS A 13 47.65 49.97 -9.56
CA LYS A 13 47.09 48.89 -10.39
C LYS A 13 47.29 47.53 -9.70
N LYS A 14 46.20 46.79 -9.44
CA LYS A 14 46.26 45.37 -9.06
C LYS A 14 46.89 44.57 -10.21
N GLY A 15 47.96 43.86 -9.93
CA GLY A 15 48.57 42.90 -10.87
C GLY A 15 47.62 41.75 -11.22
N PRO A 16 47.92 40.97 -12.27
CA PRO A 16 47.01 39.95 -12.78
C PRO A 16 46.76 38.85 -11.74
N THR A 17 45.49 38.49 -11.58
CA THR A 17 45.03 37.47 -10.63
C THR A 17 45.61 36.12 -11.02
N LYS A 18 46.46 35.52 -10.17
CA LYS A 18 46.92 34.13 -10.34
C LYS A 18 45.68 33.21 -10.43
N GLY A 19 45.53 32.54 -11.57
CA GLY A 19 44.38 31.69 -11.88
C GLY A 19 44.16 30.57 -10.86
N SER A 20 42.89 30.20 -10.67
CA SER A 20 42.38 29.23 -9.68
C SER A 20 42.76 27.76 -9.93
N GLY A 21 43.83 27.50 -10.71
CA GLY A 21 44.13 26.23 -11.40
C GLY A 21 44.32 24.97 -10.56
N GLY A 22 44.11 25.02 -9.24
CA GLY A 22 44.15 23.85 -8.36
C GLY A 22 43.00 23.74 -7.35
N LYS A 23 42.14 24.75 -7.21
CA LYS A 23 41.15 24.79 -6.10
C LYS A 23 39.97 23.83 -6.28
N ASN A 24 39.75 23.32 -7.49
CA ASN A 24 38.57 22.53 -7.85
C ASN A 24 38.91 21.12 -8.41
N LYS A 25 40.08 20.54 -8.10
CA LYS A 25 40.47 19.20 -8.60
C LYS A 25 39.42 18.12 -8.30
N ARG A 26 38.81 18.13 -7.11
CA ARG A 26 37.76 17.17 -6.72
C ARG A 26 36.41 17.36 -7.43
N SER A 27 36.11 18.56 -7.93
CA SER A 27 34.88 18.76 -8.73
C SER A 27 35.08 18.44 -10.22
N LEU A 28 36.33 18.24 -10.63
CA LEU A 28 36.73 17.81 -11.97
C LEU A 28 36.91 16.29 -12.06
N GLU A 29 36.96 15.59 -10.93
CA GLU A 29 36.82 14.14 -10.88
C GLU A 29 35.39 13.79 -11.31
N GLY A 30 35.25 13.15 -12.48
CA GLY A 30 33.95 12.70 -12.97
C GLY A 30 33.29 11.80 -11.93
N ARG A 31 32.01 12.06 -11.61
CA ARG A 31 31.23 11.15 -10.77
C ARG A 31 31.34 9.76 -11.37
N GLY A 32 31.77 8.79 -10.57
CA GLY A 32 31.96 7.41 -10.98
C GLY A 32 30.69 6.81 -11.61
N PRO A 33 30.79 5.64 -12.26
CA PRO A 33 29.70 5.03 -12.99
C PRO A 33 28.44 4.97 -12.13
N THR A 34 27.32 5.50 -12.63
CA THR A 34 26.06 5.47 -11.89
C THR A 34 25.71 4.02 -11.59
N PRO A 35 25.50 3.62 -10.32
CA PRO A 35 25.24 2.24 -9.94
C PRO A 35 24.10 1.63 -10.75
N LYS A 36 24.07 0.30 -10.94
CA LYS A 36 22.96 -0.36 -11.63
C LYS A 36 21.64 -0.02 -10.94
N ALA A 37 20.55 0.01 -11.71
CA ALA A 37 19.22 0.39 -11.22
C ALA A 37 18.74 -0.42 -10.00
N GLU A 38 19.21 -1.65 -9.87
CA GLU A 38 18.92 -2.58 -8.77
C GLU A 38 19.70 -2.30 -7.49
N ASP A 39 20.84 -1.62 -7.58
CA ASP A 39 21.73 -1.36 -6.42
C ASP A 39 21.50 0.05 -5.84
N ARG A 40 20.52 0.79 -6.38
CA ARG A 40 20.13 2.12 -5.90
C ARG A 40 18.96 1.98 -4.91
N ALA A 41 19.20 2.31 -3.64
CA ALA A 41 18.19 2.19 -2.57
C ALA A 41 16.89 2.99 -2.84
N TRP A 42 16.98 4.14 -3.51
CA TRP A 42 15.81 4.97 -3.84
C TRP A 42 15.09 4.54 -5.14
N HIS A 43 15.72 3.71 -5.98
CA HIS A 43 15.16 3.35 -7.28
C HIS A 43 14.16 2.19 -7.14
N PRO A 44 13.03 2.17 -7.90
CA PRO A 44 12.01 1.12 -7.79
C PRO A 44 12.55 -0.31 -7.98
N ALA A 45 13.59 -0.47 -8.80
CA ALA A 45 14.24 -1.77 -9.00
C ALA A 45 15.03 -2.22 -7.77
N GLY A 46 15.71 -1.31 -7.06
CA GLY A 46 16.39 -1.64 -5.81
C GLY A 46 15.42 -1.93 -4.66
N LYS A 47 14.32 -1.16 -4.56
CA LYS A 47 13.23 -1.48 -3.63
C LYS A 47 12.63 -2.87 -3.88
N ARG A 48 12.44 -3.25 -5.15
CA ARG A 48 11.99 -4.59 -5.54
C ARG A 48 12.99 -5.69 -5.21
N LYS A 49 14.28 -5.47 -5.46
CA LYS A 49 15.35 -6.43 -5.13
C LYS A 49 15.42 -6.67 -3.62
N ALA A 50 15.44 -5.61 -2.81
CA ALA A 50 15.41 -5.71 -1.35
C ALA A 50 14.14 -6.42 -0.83
N ALA A 51 12.97 -6.11 -1.39
CA ALA A 51 11.74 -6.83 -1.06
C ALA A 51 11.80 -8.33 -1.42
N GLN A 52 12.38 -8.65 -2.58
CA GLN A 52 12.55 -10.04 -3.03
C GLN A 52 13.56 -10.81 -2.15
N GLU A 53 14.68 -10.21 -1.79
CA GLU A 53 15.66 -10.79 -0.87
C GLU A 53 15.06 -11.06 0.50
N ARG A 54 14.28 -10.11 1.04
CA ARG A 54 13.53 -10.28 2.30
C ARG A 54 12.48 -11.39 2.20
N TYR A 55 11.73 -11.46 1.09
CA TYR A 55 10.76 -12.53 0.84
C TYR A 55 11.43 -13.92 0.82
N ILE A 56 12.60 -14.03 0.18
CA ILE A 56 13.38 -15.29 0.13
C ILE A 56 13.90 -15.65 1.53
N ALA A 57 14.45 -14.68 2.26
CA ALA A 57 14.92 -14.89 3.63
C ALA A 57 13.80 -15.35 4.59
N ALA A 58 12.56 -14.86 4.38
CA ALA A 58 11.37 -15.29 5.12
C ALA A 58 10.86 -16.70 4.72
N GLY A 59 11.58 -17.44 3.87
CA GLY A 59 11.23 -18.79 3.42
C GLY A 59 10.34 -18.83 2.18
N GLY A 60 10.14 -17.70 1.51
CA GLY A 60 9.50 -17.64 0.21
C GLY A 60 10.37 -18.25 -0.89
N LYS A 61 9.82 -19.13 -1.72
CA LYS A 61 10.58 -19.71 -2.84
C LYS A 61 10.54 -18.74 -4.03
N PRO A 62 11.70 -18.38 -4.63
CA PRO A 62 11.71 -17.56 -5.83
C PRO A 62 11.03 -18.31 -6.96
N GLN A 63 10.01 -17.69 -7.57
CA GLN A 63 9.31 -18.27 -8.69
C GLN A 63 10.18 -18.09 -9.95
N GLN A 64 10.95 -19.11 -10.31
CA GLN A 64 11.60 -19.16 -11.62
C GLN A 64 10.49 -19.07 -12.69
N ARG A 65 10.46 -17.95 -13.42
CA ARG A 65 9.64 -17.82 -14.63
C ARG A 65 10.25 -18.70 -15.70
N SER A 66 9.93 -20.00 -15.68
CA SER A 66 10.19 -20.86 -16.82
C SER A 66 9.33 -20.38 -17.99
N SER A 67 10.01 -20.05 -19.08
CA SER A 67 9.45 -19.65 -20.38
C SER A 67 8.81 -20.85 -21.08
N GLN A 68 7.80 -21.47 -20.48
CA GLN A 68 7.00 -22.49 -21.14
C GLN A 68 5.57 -22.00 -21.28
N ASN A 69 5.11 -22.01 -22.54
CA ASN A 69 3.77 -21.67 -23.03
C ASN A 69 2.67 -22.15 -22.08
N ARG A 70 2.32 -21.30 -21.11
CA ARG A 70 1.10 -21.41 -20.34
C ARG A 70 0.08 -20.51 -21.01
N ALA A 71 -1.02 -21.12 -21.46
CA ALA A 71 -2.30 -20.43 -21.62
C ALA A 71 -2.49 -19.45 -20.46
N PRO A 72 -3.09 -18.25 -20.69
CA PRO A 72 -3.13 -17.20 -19.69
C PRO A 72 -3.88 -17.68 -18.46
N LYS A 73 -3.14 -18.18 -17.47
CA LYS A 73 -3.60 -18.33 -16.11
C LYS A 73 -3.85 -16.90 -15.64
N SER A 74 -5.11 -16.59 -15.32
CA SER A 74 -5.48 -15.33 -14.69
C SER A 74 -4.48 -15.02 -13.58
N LYS A 75 -3.89 -13.82 -13.65
CA LYS A 75 -3.03 -13.29 -12.60
C LYS A 75 -3.89 -13.19 -11.34
N ALA A 76 -3.81 -14.17 -10.46
CA ALA A 76 -4.50 -14.20 -9.17
C ALA A 76 -3.92 -13.18 -8.16
N GLY A 77 -3.78 -11.93 -8.59
CA GLY A 77 -3.22 -10.83 -7.78
C GLY A 77 -3.51 -9.44 -8.36
N ASP A 78 -4.40 -9.33 -9.34
CA ASP A 78 -4.82 -8.05 -9.95
C ASP A 78 -6.33 -8.02 -10.22
N ASP A 79 -7.09 -8.86 -9.50
CA ASP A 79 -8.54 -8.94 -9.68
C ASP A 79 -9.17 -7.75 -8.95
N THR A 80 -9.28 -6.64 -9.68
CA THR A 80 -10.13 -5.52 -9.29
C THR A 80 -11.52 -6.06 -9.00
N GLU A 81 -11.97 -5.90 -7.76
CA GLU A 81 -13.26 -6.40 -7.32
C GLU A 81 -14.36 -5.44 -7.78
N THR A 82 -15.49 -5.98 -8.23
CA THR A 82 -16.64 -5.17 -8.62
C THR A 82 -17.79 -5.42 -7.65
N VAL A 83 -18.21 -4.36 -6.97
CA VAL A 83 -19.41 -4.36 -6.13
C VAL A 83 -20.59 -3.91 -6.99
N THR A 84 -21.66 -4.69 -7.02
CA THR A 84 -22.82 -4.45 -7.88
C THR A 84 -24.13 -4.37 -7.08
N GLY A 85 -25.13 -3.68 -7.64
CA GLY A 85 -26.43 -3.47 -7.00
C GLY A 85 -26.51 -2.17 -6.21
N ARG A 86 -27.67 -1.51 -6.22
CA ARG A 86 -27.83 -0.15 -5.65
C ARG A 86 -27.49 -0.09 -4.16
N ASN A 87 -27.99 -1.05 -3.38
CA ASN A 87 -27.76 -1.07 -1.93
C ASN A 87 -26.30 -1.40 -1.61
N SER A 88 -25.73 -2.42 -2.25
CA SER A 88 -24.33 -2.81 -2.01
C SER A 88 -23.36 -1.68 -2.34
N VAL A 89 -23.57 -0.99 -3.47
CA VAL A 89 -22.72 0.12 -3.89
C VAL A 89 -22.90 1.33 -2.97
N LEU A 90 -24.14 1.69 -2.61
CA LEU A 90 -24.39 2.80 -1.69
C LEU A 90 -23.73 2.56 -0.33
N GLU A 91 -23.87 1.35 0.22
CA GLU A 91 -23.22 0.98 1.49
C GLU A 91 -21.69 0.98 1.38
N ALA A 92 -21.13 0.52 0.27
CA ALA A 92 -19.67 0.59 0.03
C ALA A 92 -19.17 2.05 -0.03
N LEU A 93 -19.93 2.93 -0.68
CA LEU A 93 -19.61 4.36 -0.76
C LEU A 93 -19.68 5.03 0.62
N ARG A 94 -20.71 4.74 1.43
CA ARG A 94 -20.86 5.22 2.81
C ARG A 94 -19.78 4.70 3.74
N ALA A 95 -19.41 3.42 3.61
CA ALA A 95 -18.32 2.80 4.35
C ALA A 95 -16.92 3.27 3.91
N LYS A 96 -16.85 4.20 2.94
CA LYS A 96 -15.60 4.76 2.40
C LYS A 96 -14.65 3.70 1.85
N ILE A 97 -15.19 2.60 1.32
CA ILE A 97 -14.38 1.58 0.65
C ILE A 97 -13.61 2.25 -0.51
N PRO A 98 -12.31 1.98 -0.69
CA PRO A 98 -11.55 2.48 -1.83
C PRO A 98 -12.24 2.13 -3.15
N ALA A 99 -12.27 3.08 -4.08
CA ALA A 99 -12.91 2.88 -5.38
C ALA A 99 -12.12 3.59 -6.47
N THR A 100 -11.88 2.90 -7.58
CA THR A 100 -11.19 3.44 -8.76
C THR A 100 -12.18 4.13 -9.71
N ALA A 101 -13.40 3.60 -9.82
CA ALA A 101 -14.44 4.16 -10.68
C ALA A 101 -15.84 3.71 -10.21
N PHE A 102 -16.82 4.57 -10.42
CA PHE A 102 -18.24 4.27 -10.28
C PHE A 102 -18.88 4.23 -11.66
N TYR A 103 -19.58 3.13 -11.95
CA TYR A 103 -20.22 2.88 -13.24
C TYR A 103 -21.72 3.01 -13.10
N ILE A 104 -22.35 3.69 -14.05
CA ILE A 104 -23.79 3.92 -14.08
C ILE A 104 -24.34 3.53 -15.46
N ALA A 105 -25.46 2.81 -15.50
CA ALA A 105 -26.08 2.41 -16.75
C ALA A 105 -26.65 3.63 -17.48
N GLN A 106 -26.51 3.64 -18.80
CA GLN A 106 -27.26 4.55 -19.64
C GLN A 106 -28.76 4.43 -19.36
N ARG A 107 -29.42 5.58 -19.22
CA ARG A 107 -30.87 5.67 -18.92
C ARG A 107 -31.27 4.93 -17.64
N VAL A 108 -30.41 4.88 -16.63
CA VAL A 108 -30.82 4.37 -15.32
C VAL A 108 -31.87 5.30 -14.69
N GLU A 109 -32.82 4.72 -13.96
CA GLU A 109 -33.75 5.51 -13.17
C GLU A 109 -33.04 6.24 -12.03
N MET A 110 -33.24 7.55 -11.96
CA MET A 110 -32.64 8.43 -10.96
C MET A 110 -33.50 8.45 -9.69
N ASP A 111 -33.43 7.35 -8.92
CA ASP A 111 -33.98 7.31 -7.57
C ASP A 111 -33.07 8.06 -6.57
N ASP A 112 -33.56 8.25 -5.35
CA ASP A 112 -32.81 9.00 -4.32
C ASP A 112 -31.49 8.32 -3.94
N ARG A 113 -31.43 6.97 -4.05
CA ARG A 113 -30.19 6.22 -3.81
C ARG A 113 -29.15 6.53 -4.89
N VAL A 114 -29.55 6.57 -6.17
CA VAL A 114 -28.63 6.90 -7.28
C VAL A 114 -28.14 8.33 -7.17
N LYS A 115 -29.01 9.29 -6.81
CA LYS A 115 -28.61 10.67 -6.53
C LYS A 115 -27.61 10.76 -5.38
N GLU A 116 -27.84 10.03 -4.29
CA GLU A 116 -26.92 9.96 -3.15
C GLU A 116 -25.57 9.36 -3.57
N MET A 117 -25.58 8.26 -4.33
CA MET A 117 -24.35 7.64 -4.85
C MET A 117 -23.54 8.64 -5.69
N LEU A 118 -24.19 9.36 -6.61
CA LEU A 118 -23.56 10.39 -7.45
C LEU A 118 -22.97 11.55 -6.62
N SER A 119 -23.67 11.97 -5.56
CA SER A 119 -23.18 12.98 -4.63
C SER A 119 -21.92 12.50 -3.91
N ILE A 120 -21.95 11.29 -3.34
CA ILE A 120 -20.80 10.72 -2.62
C ILE A 120 -19.59 10.53 -3.54
N THR A 121 -19.80 10.01 -4.76
CA THR A 121 -18.70 9.77 -5.72
C THR A 121 -18.06 11.07 -6.16
N THR A 122 -18.86 12.08 -6.49
CA THR A 122 -18.38 13.42 -6.88
C THR A 122 -17.59 14.07 -5.74
N ASN A 123 -18.12 14.06 -4.52
CA ASN A 123 -17.45 14.62 -3.35
C ASN A 123 -16.13 13.90 -3.02
N ARG A 124 -16.04 12.60 -3.33
CA ARG A 124 -14.81 11.80 -3.15
C ARG A 124 -13.85 11.87 -4.34
N GLY A 125 -14.21 12.57 -5.43
CA GLY A 125 -13.42 12.61 -6.66
C GLY A 125 -13.31 11.27 -7.37
N ILE A 126 -14.27 10.36 -7.17
CA ILE A 126 -14.30 9.06 -7.86
C ILE A 126 -14.88 9.29 -9.27
N PRO A 127 -14.17 8.90 -10.35
CA PRO A 127 -14.68 9.01 -11.71
C PRO A 127 -16.02 8.30 -11.89
N VAL A 128 -17.01 9.02 -12.43
CA VAL A 128 -18.32 8.48 -12.80
C VAL A 128 -18.31 8.17 -14.29
N LEU A 129 -18.53 6.91 -14.65
CA LEU A 129 -18.49 6.42 -16.02
C LEU A 129 -19.87 5.90 -16.41
N GLU A 130 -20.45 6.49 -17.46
CA GLU A 130 -21.69 6.01 -18.03
C GLU A 130 -21.41 4.86 -19.01
N VAL A 131 -22.07 3.73 -18.82
CA VAL A 131 -21.85 2.48 -19.59
C VAL A 131 -23.16 1.85 -20.01
N THR A 132 -23.10 0.99 -21.02
CA THR A 132 -24.24 0.17 -21.44
C THR A 132 -24.62 -0.85 -20.36
N ARG A 133 -25.88 -1.32 -20.37
CA ARG A 133 -26.29 -2.41 -19.46
C ARG A 133 -25.49 -3.69 -19.69
N GLN A 134 -25.19 -4.00 -20.94
CA GLN A 134 -24.37 -5.16 -21.33
C GLN A 134 -22.94 -5.10 -20.75
N GLU A 135 -22.37 -3.90 -20.60
CA GLU A 135 -21.10 -3.72 -19.90
C GLU A 135 -21.22 -4.03 -18.41
N LEU A 136 -22.28 -3.57 -17.76
CA LEU A 136 -22.54 -3.90 -16.36
C LEU A 136 -22.81 -5.39 -16.17
N ASP A 137 -23.53 -6.06 -17.07
CA ASP A 137 -23.75 -7.51 -17.02
C ASP A 137 -22.41 -8.26 -17.05
N ARG A 138 -21.50 -7.84 -17.95
CA ARG A 138 -20.14 -8.40 -18.01
C ARG A 138 -19.35 -8.15 -16.73
N MET A 139 -19.51 -6.99 -16.11
CA MET A 139 -18.82 -6.63 -14.85
C MET A 139 -19.40 -7.35 -13.62
N ALA A 140 -20.71 -7.59 -13.60
CA ALA A 140 -21.40 -8.24 -12.49
C ALA A 140 -21.18 -9.76 -12.44
N GLY A 141 -20.80 -10.35 -13.57
CA GLY A 141 -20.68 -11.80 -13.73
C GLY A 141 -22.03 -12.46 -13.98
N PHE A 142 -22.00 -13.78 -14.22
CA PHE A 142 -23.15 -14.55 -14.72
C PHE A 142 -24.41 -14.45 -13.82
N ASP A 143 -24.23 -14.32 -12.50
CA ASP A 143 -25.34 -14.28 -11.52
C ASP A 143 -25.47 -12.92 -10.80
N GLY A 144 -24.75 -11.89 -11.23
CA GLY A 144 -24.66 -10.62 -10.52
C GLY A 144 -25.78 -9.64 -10.84
N VAL A 145 -26.62 -9.30 -9.86
CA VAL A 145 -27.69 -8.30 -10.03
C VAL A 145 -27.14 -6.88 -9.86
N HIS A 146 -26.84 -6.19 -10.97
CA HIS A 146 -26.24 -4.85 -10.94
C HIS A 146 -27.20 -3.70 -10.64
N GLN A 147 -28.49 -3.84 -10.97
CA GLN A 147 -29.52 -2.78 -10.83
C GLN A 147 -29.15 -1.41 -11.44
N GLY A 148 -28.26 -1.39 -12.43
CA GLY A 148 -27.86 -0.21 -13.19
C GLY A 148 -26.65 0.53 -12.62
N VAL A 149 -25.97 -0.03 -11.60
CA VAL A 149 -24.78 0.57 -11.00
C VAL A 149 -23.73 -0.48 -10.63
N ALA A 150 -22.46 -0.08 -10.69
CA ALA A 150 -21.35 -0.87 -10.16
C ALA A 150 -20.26 0.03 -9.60
N LEU A 151 -19.51 -0.46 -8.63
CA LEU A 151 -18.35 0.20 -8.04
C LEU A 151 -17.13 -0.69 -8.19
N LYS A 152 -16.09 -0.17 -8.84
CA LYS A 152 -14.83 -0.89 -9.01
C LYS A 152 -13.90 -0.56 -7.86
N VAL A 153 -13.55 -1.59 -7.10
CA VAL A 153 -12.67 -1.54 -5.93
C VAL A 153 -11.27 -1.98 -6.38
N PRO A 154 -10.23 -1.18 -6.11
CA PRO A 154 -8.86 -1.59 -6.42
C PRO A 154 -8.44 -2.77 -5.55
N PRO A 155 -7.49 -3.61 -6.01
CA PRO A 155 -6.93 -4.66 -5.18
C PRO A 155 -6.31 -4.04 -3.92
N TYR A 156 -6.43 -4.75 -2.79
CA TYR A 156 -5.80 -4.32 -1.55
C TYR A 156 -4.28 -4.47 -1.64
N GLU A 157 -3.55 -3.41 -1.29
CA GLU A 157 -2.09 -3.43 -1.21
C GLU A 157 -1.65 -3.94 0.16
N TYR A 158 -1.14 -5.17 0.20
CA TYR A 158 -0.64 -5.77 1.43
C TYR A 158 0.77 -5.28 1.74
N ALA A 159 0.99 -4.95 3.01
CA ALA A 159 2.32 -4.70 3.52
C ALA A 159 3.09 -6.01 3.75
N HIS A 160 4.40 -5.91 3.93
CA HIS A 160 5.23 -7.00 4.42
C HIS A 160 5.30 -6.93 5.96
N PRO A 161 5.17 -8.05 6.70
CA PRO A 161 5.12 -8.02 8.16
C PRO A 161 6.35 -7.37 8.82
N GLN A 162 7.53 -7.62 8.25
CA GLN A 162 8.78 -7.04 8.76
C GLN A 162 8.82 -5.52 8.61
N ASP A 163 8.27 -4.98 7.52
CA ASP A 163 8.26 -3.55 7.23
C ASP A 163 7.38 -2.81 8.24
N LEU A 164 6.23 -3.41 8.60
CA LEU A 164 5.36 -2.88 9.63
C LEU A 164 5.99 -2.97 11.03
N LEU A 165 6.72 -4.05 11.32
CA LEU A 165 7.43 -4.18 12.59
C LEU A 165 8.48 -3.07 12.75
N GLU A 166 9.32 -2.90 11.73
CA GLU A 166 10.35 -1.86 11.69
C GLU A 166 9.74 -0.46 11.82
N GLU A 167 8.66 -0.17 11.09
CA GLU A 167 7.97 1.12 11.18
C GLU A 167 7.45 1.44 12.59
N VAL A 168 6.92 0.45 13.31
CA VAL A 168 6.39 0.63 14.67
C VAL A 168 7.54 0.82 15.67
N ILE A 169 8.62 0.05 15.52
CA ILE A 169 9.82 0.19 16.37
C ILE A 169 10.49 1.55 16.15
N ASP A 170 10.63 1.99 14.90
CA ASP A 170 11.23 3.29 14.55
C ASP A 170 10.44 4.48 15.11
N ARG A 171 9.13 4.31 15.29
CA ARG A 171 8.25 5.29 15.97
C ARG A 171 8.37 5.24 17.50
N GLY A 172 9.18 4.34 18.05
CA GLY A 172 9.33 4.14 19.49
C GLY A 172 8.10 3.53 20.17
N GLN A 173 7.24 2.85 19.41
CA GLN A 173 6.01 2.24 19.91
C GLN A 173 6.20 0.75 20.18
N LEU A 174 5.44 0.20 21.14
CA LEU A 174 5.40 -1.24 21.38
C LEU A 174 4.50 -1.92 20.34
N PRO A 175 5.02 -2.90 19.55
CA PRO A 175 4.22 -3.61 18.56
C PRO A 175 3.13 -4.48 19.20
N LEU A 176 1.89 -4.26 18.79
CA LEU A 176 0.72 -5.09 19.09
C LEU A 176 0.09 -5.53 17.76
N PHE A 177 0.57 -6.67 17.27
CA PHE A 177 0.10 -7.28 16.02
C PHE A 177 -0.77 -8.48 16.29
N VAL A 178 -1.76 -8.71 15.42
CA VAL A 178 -2.60 -9.90 15.46
C VAL A 178 -2.28 -10.80 14.27
N ALA A 179 -1.70 -11.95 14.55
CA ALA A 179 -1.43 -12.99 13.55
C ALA A 179 -2.63 -13.94 13.46
N LEU A 180 -3.13 -14.16 12.25
CA LEU A 180 -4.29 -15.00 11.98
C LEU A 180 -3.86 -16.24 11.20
N ASP A 181 -4.13 -17.43 11.73
CA ASP A 181 -3.94 -18.69 11.00
C ASP A 181 -5.30 -19.33 10.69
N GLY A 182 -5.52 -19.70 9.43
CA GLY A 182 -6.74 -20.40 9.01
C GLY A 182 -8.03 -19.56 8.93
N VAL A 183 -7.98 -18.23 9.06
CA VAL A 183 -9.17 -17.38 8.88
C VAL A 183 -9.47 -17.22 7.39
N THR A 184 -10.51 -17.88 6.90
CA THR A 184 -10.87 -17.94 5.46
C THR A 184 -12.08 -17.11 5.05
N ASP A 185 -12.95 -16.71 5.99
CA ASP A 185 -14.08 -15.82 5.70
C ASP A 185 -13.65 -14.34 5.78
N PRO A 186 -13.79 -13.54 4.70
CA PRO A 186 -13.52 -12.10 4.72
C PRO A 186 -14.33 -11.32 5.77
N ARG A 187 -15.52 -11.78 6.14
CA ARG A 187 -16.33 -11.13 7.19
C ARG A 187 -15.71 -11.30 8.57
N ASN A 188 -15.17 -12.48 8.86
CA ASN A 188 -14.42 -12.73 10.10
C ASN A 188 -13.15 -11.90 10.13
N LEU A 189 -12.42 -11.83 9.01
CA LEU A 189 -11.27 -10.95 8.88
C LEU A 189 -11.64 -9.49 9.16
N GLY A 190 -12.73 -8.97 8.57
CA GLY A 190 -13.20 -7.61 8.82
C GLY A 190 -13.60 -7.36 10.28
N ALA A 191 -14.27 -8.32 10.93
CA ALA A 191 -14.60 -8.23 12.35
C ALA A 191 -13.34 -8.18 13.24
N ILE A 192 -12.33 -8.99 12.92
CA ILE A 192 -11.05 -8.97 13.63
C ILE A 192 -10.34 -7.64 13.41
N ILE A 193 -10.27 -7.12 12.17
CA ILE A 193 -9.72 -5.79 11.87
C ILE A 193 -10.37 -4.70 12.73
N ARG A 194 -11.70 -4.75 12.85
CA ARG A 194 -12.44 -3.81 13.69
C ARG A 194 -12.06 -3.92 15.16
N SER A 195 -11.99 -5.13 15.69
CA SER A 195 -11.60 -5.37 17.09
C SER A 195 -10.15 -4.95 17.35
N THR A 196 -9.21 -5.35 16.49
CA THR A 196 -7.80 -4.95 16.60
C THR A 196 -7.65 -3.44 16.63
N ALA A 197 -8.36 -2.72 15.74
CA ALA A 197 -8.34 -1.26 15.75
C ALA A 197 -8.92 -0.66 17.04
N ALA A 198 -9.97 -1.26 17.62
CA ALA A 198 -10.58 -0.80 18.86
C ALA A 198 -9.66 -1.00 20.09
N PHE A 199 -8.83 -2.04 20.09
CA PHE A 199 -7.85 -2.34 21.14
C PHE A 199 -6.47 -1.70 20.91
N GLY A 200 -6.32 -0.85 19.88
CA GLY A 200 -5.06 -0.15 19.60
C GLY A 200 -3.98 -0.99 18.92
N GLY A 201 -4.33 -2.15 18.35
CA GLY A 201 -3.40 -2.95 17.57
C GLY A 201 -3.03 -2.27 16.25
N GLN A 202 -1.77 -2.36 15.85
CA GLN A 202 -1.23 -1.59 14.73
C GLN A 202 -1.17 -2.36 13.41
N ALA A 203 -1.24 -3.69 13.43
CA ALA A 203 -1.25 -4.50 12.21
C ALA A 203 -1.93 -5.85 12.38
N ILE A 204 -2.43 -6.38 11.26
CA ILE A 204 -2.89 -7.76 11.14
C ILE A 204 -2.00 -8.51 10.17
N ILE A 205 -1.63 -9.74 10.51
CA ILE A 205 -0.78 -10.58 9.69
C ILE A 205 -1.57 -11.81 9.29
N VAL A 206 -1.70 -12.04 7.98
CA VAL A 206 -2.35 -13.22 7.42
C VAL A 206 -1.32 -14.04 6.62
N PRO A 207 -1.41 -15.39 6.61
CA PRO A 207 -0.54 -16.21 5.78
C PRO A 207 -0.89 -16.00 4.31
N GLN A 208 0.07 -16.22 3.41
CA GLN A 208 -0.14 -16.13 1.97
C GLN A 208 -1.13 -17.18 1.44
N ARG A 209 -1.33 -18.28 2.18
CA ARG A 209 -2.19 -19.39 1.79
C ARG A 209 -3.18 -19.68 2.91
N ARG A 210 -4.37 -20.17 2.54
CA ARG A 210 -5.45 -20.56 3.46
C ARG A 210 -5.90 -19.40 4.36
N SER A 211 -5.98 -18.21 3.78
CA SER A 211 -6.44 -16.98 4.44
C SER A 211 -7.45 -16.24 3.56
N ALA A 212 -8.30 -15.46 4.20
CA ALA A 212 -9.15 -14.48 3.56
C ALA A 212 -8.31 -13.30 3.06
N GLY A 213 -8.63 -12.80 1.88
CA GLY A 213 -8.15 -11.50 1.42
C GLY A 213 -9.02 -10.35 1.92
N VAL A 214 -8.44 -9.16 2.02
CA VAL A 214 -9.18 -7.91 2.24
C VAL A 214 -9.90 -7.54 0.95
N ASN A 215 -11.20 -7.82 0.91
CA ASN A 215 -12.11 -7.51 -0.18
C ASN A 215 -13.23 -6.57 0.31
N SER A 216 -14.22 -6.25 -0.53
CA SER A 216 -15.33 -5.35 -0.21
C SER A 216 -16.13 -5.80 1.02
N ALA A 217 -16.28 -7.12 1.21
CA ALA A 217 -16.95 -7.69 2.36
C ALA A 217 -16.15 -7.47 3.66
N ALA A 218 -14.83 -7.68 3.64
CA ALA A 218 -13.94 -7.39 4.76
C ALA A 218 -13.91 -5.89 5.09
N TRP A 219 -13.81 -5.04 4.07
CA TRP A 219 -13.87 -3.59 4.21
C TRP A 219 -15.18 -3.14 4.89
N LYS A 220 -16.32 -3.63 4.41
CA LYS A 220 -17.63 -3.33 4.97
C LYS A 220 -17.74 -3.75 6.43
N THR A 221 -17.37 -4.99 6.74
CA THR A 221 -17.45 -5.54 8.12
C THR A 221 -16.46 -4.88 9.08
N SER A 222 -15.33 -4.36 8.58
CA SER A 222 -14.35 -3.62 9.38
C SER A 222 -14.83 -2.25 9.88
N ALA A 223 -15.95 -1.74 9.37
CA ALA A 223 -16.46 -0.39 9.68
C ALA A 223 -15.39 0.71 9.48
N GLY A 224 -14.60 0.59 8.40
CA GLY A 224 -13.53 1.53 8.05
C GLY A 224 -12.23 1.35 8.85
N ALA A 225 -12.15 0.36 9.75
CA ALA A 225 -10.91 0.05 10.46
C ALA A 225 -9.79 -0.43 9.53
N ALA A 226 -10.12 -1.06 8.39
CA ALA A 226 -9.15 -1.49 7.38
C ALA A 226 -8.37 -0.35 6.72
N ALA A 227 -8.79 0.91 6.88
CA ALA A 227 -8.03 2.08 6.45
C ALA A 227 -6.97 2.54 7.46
N ARG A 228 -7.05 2.09 8.72
CA ARG A 228 -6.17 2.51 9.82
C ARG A 228 -5.23 1.41 10.29
N VAL A 229 -5.68 0.15 10.23
CA VAL A 229 -4.90 -1.02 10.61
C VAL A 229 -4.49 -1.75 9.32
N PRO A 230 -3.24 -1.61 8.86
CA PRO A 230 -2.75 -2.31 7.68
C PRO A 230 -2.78 -3.83 7.88
N VAL A 231 -3.08 -4.54 6.79
CA VAL A 231 -2.99 -6.00 6.72
C VAL A 231 -1.74 -6.38 5.94
N ALA A 232 -0.91 -7.22 6.54
CA ALA A 232 0.31 -7.74 5.94
C ALA A 232 0.16 -9.22 5.58
N ILE A 233 0.80 -9.62 4.47
CA ILE A 233 0.88 -11.02 4.06
C ILE A 233 2.23 -11.61 4.47
N ALA A 234 2.17 -12.64 5.31
CA ALA A 234 3.32 -13.47 5.66
C ALA A 234 3.47 -14.63 4.65
N PRO A 235 4.61 -14.77 3.95
CA PRO A 235 4.86 -15.91 3.06
C PRO A 235 4.79 -17.25 3.81
N ASN A 236 5.39 -17.28 4.99
CA ASN A 236 5.28 -18.35 5.97
C ASN A 236 5.08 -17.71 7.36
N LEU A 237 3.90 -17.92 7.94
CA LEU A 237 3.55 -17.31 9.22
C LEU A 237 4.48 -17.78 10.34
N THR A 238 4.76 -19.08 10.43
CA THR A 238 5.65 -19.65 11.45
C THR A 238 7.06 -19.07 11.39
N THR A 239 7.63 -18.93 10.18
CA THR A 239 8.96 -18.31 10.01
C THR A 239 8.95 -16.84 10.40
N THR A 240 7.90 -16.11 10.00
CA THR A 240 7.73 -14.68 10.34
C THR A 240 7.67 -14.48 11.84
N LEU A 241 6.87 -15.30 12.54
CA LEU A 241 6.77 -15.27 14.01
C LEU A 241 8.11 -15.60 14.67
N LYS A 242 8.83 -16.63 14.20
CA LYS A 242 10.17 -16.94 14.73
C LYS A 242 11.14 -15.77 14.58
N GLU A 243 11.05 -15.04 13.48
CA GLU A 243 11.89 -13.88 13.23
C GLU A 243 11.55 -12.71 14.16
N PHE A 244 10.27 -12.43 14.37
CA PHE A 244 9.81 -11.46 15.37
C PHE A 244 10.32 -11.79 16.77
N LYS A 245 10.27 -13.07 17.17
CA LYS A 245 10.79 -13.52 18.46
C LYS A 245 12.28 -13.23 18.63
N LYS A 246 13.09 -13.41 17.58
CA LYS A 246 14.53 -13.08 17.62
C LYS A 246 14.78 -11.58 17.79
N GLN A 247 13.87 -10.75 17.28
CA GLN A 247 13.91 -9.29 17.42
C GLN A 247 13.33 -8.80 18.76
N GLY A 248 13.00 -9.72 19.68
CA GLY A 248 12.52 -9.40 21.02
C GLY A 248 11.00 -9.21 21.14
N VAL A 249 10.24 -9.49 20.07
CA VAL A 249 8.77 -9.46 20.14
C VAL A 249 8.27 -10.66 20.94
N PHE A 250 7.44 -10.41 21.94
CA PHE A 250 6.76 -11.46 22.69
C PHE A 250 5.61 -12.05 21.88
N ILE A 251 5.50 -13.38 21.86
CA ILE A 251 4.49 -14.09 21.06
C ILE A 251 3.58 -14.85 22.00
N LEU A 252 2.29 -14.51 21.94
CA LEU A 252 1.23 -15.18 22.66
C LEU A 252 0.39 -16.00 21.69
N GLY A 253 0.29 -17.30 21.93
CA GLY A 253 -0.63 -18.19 21.22
C GLY A 253 -1.95 -18.29 21.98
N LEU A 254 -3.08 -18.14 21.28
CA LEU A 254 -4.40 -18.37 21.85
C LEU A 254 -4.87 -19.76 21.45
N ASP A 255 -5.06 -20.64 22.44
CA ASP A 255 -5.64 -21.97 22.26
C ASP A 255 -6.79 -22.14 23.26
N GLY A 256 -7.91 -22.70 22.80
CA GLY A 256 -9.11 -22.91 23.63
C GLY A 256 -8.88 -23.91 24.77
N GLY A 257 -7.87 -24.77 24.66
CA GLY A 257 -7.44 -25.70 25.71
C GLY A 257 -6.13 -25.33 26.40
N GLY A 258 -5.62 -24.09 26.20
CA GLY A 258 -4.31 -23.70 26.70
C GLY A 258 -4.30 -23.35 28.19
N ASP A 259 -3.28 -23.81 28.90
CA ASP A 259 -2.91 -23.29 30.22
C ASP A 259 -2.07 -22.00 30.07
N VAL A 260 -2.27 -21.03 30.97
CA VAL A 260 -1.51 -19.78 31.00
C VAL A 260 -0.06 -20.10 31.39
N SER A 261 0.86 -20.14 30.42
CA SER A 261 2.30 -20.38 30.62
C SER A 261 3.14 -19.29 29.97
#